data_AF-U5D2R4-F1
#
_entry.id   AF-U5D2R4-F1
#
_cell.length_a   1.000
_cell.length_b   1.000
_cell.length_c   1.000
_cell.angle_alpha   90.00
_cell.angle_beta   90.00
_cell.angle_gamma   90.00
#
_symmetry.space_group_name_H-M   'P 1'
#
loop_
_entity.id
_entity.type
_entity.pdbx_description
1 polymer ?
#
loop_
_entity_poly.entity_id
_entity_poly.type
_entity_poly.pdbx_seq_one_letter_code
_entity_poly.pdbx_strand_id
1 'polypeptide(L)'
;MAMLAKLQEQVEELRGDQILCKRAVSNGALVAKEVSKLDRFFEAMSLVDERAKVHNATMCLTDVATLWWRRRHADMEWGSCTINTWDDLKREIKRQFYLENVDYLARKNLK
;
A
#
# COMPACT_ATOMS: atom_id res chain seq x y z
N MET A 1 33.47 23.41 -11.06
CA MET A 1 32.88 23.13 -9.73
C MET A 1 31.36 22.98 -9.76
N ALA A 2 30.60 23.85 -10.43
CA ALA A 2 29.12 23.77 -10.45
C ALA A 2 28.53 22.47 -11.05
N MET A 3 29.16 21.93 -12.11
CA MET A 3 28.68 20.71 -12.77
C MET A 3 28.80 19.46 -11.87
N LEU A 4 29.85 19.41 -11.04
CA LEU A 4 30.11 18.28 -10.14
C LEU A 4 29.10 18.26 -8.98
N ALA A 5 28.80 19.43 -8.41
CA ALA A 5 27.81 19.58 -7.34
C ALA A 5 26.40 19.16 -7.81
N LYS A 6 26.03 19.55 -9.03
CA LYS A 6 24.73 19.19 -9.63
C LYS A 6 24.62 17.68 -9.89
N LEU A 7 25.73 17.04 -10.26
CA LEU A 7 25.78 15.60 -10.46
C LEU A 7 25.69 14.83 -9.13
N GLN A 8 26.31 15.34 -8.07
CA GLN A 8 26.21 14.75 -6.72
C GLN A 8 24.80 14.89 -6.13
N GLU A 9 24.16 16.04 -6.33
CA GLU A 9 22.77 16.27 -5.93
C GLU A 9 21.82 15.28 -6.63
N GLN A 10 21.99 15.08 -7.94
CA GLN A 10 21.23 14.07 -8.69
C GLN A 10 21.49 12.63 -8.23
N VAL A 11 22.73 12.30 -7.83
CA VAL A 11 23.05 10.96 -7.32
C VAL A 11 22.40 10.69 -5.97
N GLU A 12 22.38 11.67 -5.05
CA GLU A 12 21.71 11.51 -3.76
C GLU A 12 20.18 11.51 -3.90
N GLU A 13 19.61 12.30 -4.82
CA GLU A 13 18.19 12.24 -5.18
C GLU A 13 17.83 10.85 -5.73
N LEU A 14 18.61 10.33 -6.68
CA LEU A 14 18.44 8.97 -7.25
C LEU A 14 18.57 7.86 -6.19
N ARG A 15 19.44 8.06 -5.20
CA ARG A 15 19.64 7.12 -4.09
C ARG A 15 18.46 7.14 -3.12
N GLY A 16 17.95 8.33 -2.76
CA GLY A 16 16.73 8.50 -1.97
C GLY A 16 15.52 7.85 -2.65
N ASP A 17 15.38 8.08 -3.94
CA ASP A 17 14.34 7.50 -4.79
C ASP A 17 14.44 5.97 -4.87
N GLN A 18 15.65 5.42 -4.97
CA GLN A 18 15.85 3.96 -4.98
C GLN A 18 15.42 3.32 -3.66
N ILE A 19 15.68 4.00 -2.53
CA ILE A 19 15.27 3.52 -1.19
C ILE A 19 13.74 3.54 -1.07
N LEU A 20 13.08 4.60 -1.54
CA LEU A 20 11.63 4.69 -1.56
C LEU A 20 10.98 3.65 -2.48
N CYS A 21 11.52 3.41 -3.68
CA CYS A 21 11.08 2.32 -4.57
C CYS A 21 11.22 0.96 -3.92
N LYS A 22 12.40 0.66 -3.37
CA LYS A 22 12.67 -0.63 -2.72
C LYS A 22 11.71 -0.84 -1.55
N ARG A 23 11.47 0.19 -0.73
CA ARG A 23 10.52 0.12 0.39
C ARG A 23 9.08 -0.04 -0.08
N ALA A 24 8.64 0.66 -1.13
CA ALA A 24 7.30 0.53 -1.71
C ALA A 24 7.07 -0.85 -2.34
N VAL A 25 8.05 -1.38 -3.09
CA VAL A 25 8.01 -2.74 -3.65
C VAL A 25 8.02 -3.81 -2.56
N SER A 26 8.87 -3.67 -1.54
CA SER A 26 8.88 -4.56 -0.39
C SER A 26 7.56 -4.54 0.38
N ASN A 27 6.95 -3.37 0.56
CA ASN A 27 5.65 -3.23 1.23
C ASN A 27 4.50 -3.81 0.38
N GLY A 28 4.44 -3.52 -0.91
CA GLY A 28 3.40 -4.07 -1.81
C GLY A 28 3.45 -5.59 -1.92
N ALA A 29 4.65 -6.18 -1.98
CA ALA A 29 4.83 -7.63 -2.00
C ALA A 29 4.50 -8.29 -0.65
N LEU A 30 4.84 -7.65 0.48
CA LEU A 30 4.46 -8.12 1.82
C LEU A 30 2.94 -8.12 1.97
N VAL A 31 2.30 -7.00 1.61
CA VAL A 31 0.85 -6.83 1.68
C VAL A 31 0.12 -7.81 0.76
N ALA A 32 0.66 -8.09 -0.44
CA ALA A 32 0.16 -9.17 -1.32
C ALA A 32 0.11 -10.52 -0.62
N LYS A 33 1.23 -10.87 0.02
CA LYS A 33 1.43 -12.15 0.68
C LYS A 33 0.50 -12.29 1.89
N GLU A 34 0.28 -11.21 2.65
CA GLU A 34 -0.66 -11.20 3.77
C GLU A 34 -2.12 -11.33 3.29
N VAL A 35 -2.51 -10.62 2.22
CA VAL A 35 -3.87 -10.75 1.65
C VAL A 35 -4.16 -12.20 1.23
N SER A 36 -3.24 -12.87 0.53
CA SER A 36 -3.43 -14.27 0.13
C SER A 36 -3.42 -15.27 1.29
N LYS A 37 -2.78 -14.94 2.42
CA LYS A 37 -2.89 -15.76 3.64
C LYS A 37 -4.25 -15.59 4.30
N LEU A 38 -4.76 -14.35 4.34
CA LEU A 38 -6.07 -14.03 4.90
C LEU A 38 -7.21 -14.67 4.10
N ASP A 39 -7.12 -14.71 2.77
CA ASP A 39 -8.08 -15.44 1.92
C ASP A 39 -8.21 -16.91 2.37
N ARG A 40 -7.07 -17.60 2.52
CA ARG A 40 -7.05 -19.01 2.97
C ARG A 40 -7.51 -19.18 4.42
N PHE A 41 -7.20 -18.22 5.30
CA PHE A 41 -7.65 -18.25 6.68
C PHE A 41 -9.18 -18.11 6.77
N PHE A 42 -9.77 -17.17 6.03
CA PHE A 42 -11.23 -16.99 6.02
C PHE A 42 -11.95 -18.20 5.43
N GLU A 43 -11.41 -18.80 4.38
CA GLU A 43 -11.92 -20.05 3.81
C GLU A 43 -11.87 -21.20 4.83
N ALA A 44 -10.71 -21.40 5.49
CA ALA A 44 -10.55 -22.44 6.51
C ALA A 44 -11.49 -22.26 7.71
N MET A 45 -11.73 -21.01 8.12
CA MET A 45 -12.64 -20.67 9.21
C MET A 45 -14.11 -20.63 8.79
N SER A 46 -14.43 -20.84 7.50
CA SER A 46 -15.77 -20.61 6.93
C SER A 46 -16.34 -19.25 7.32
N LEU A 47 -15.47 -18.22 7.44
CA LEU A 47 -15.89 -16.88 7.80
C LEU A 47 -16.54 -16.25 6.57
N VAL A 48 -17.87 -16.06 6.60
CA VAL A 48 -18.63 -15.49 5.47
C VAL A 48 -18.97 -14.02 5.70
N ASP A 49 -19.01 -13.56 6.96
CA ASP A 49 -19.36 -12.17 7.28
C ASP A 49 -18.29 -11.19 6.77
N GLU A 50 -18.67 -10.39 5.78
CA GLU A 50 -17.78 -9.48 5.07
C GLU A 50 -17.23 -8.37 5.99
N ARG A 51 -18.04 -7.87 6.93
CA ARG A 51 -17.59 -6.86 7.90
C ARG A 51 -16.57 -7.45 8.87
N ALA A 52 -16.79 -8.67 9.33
CA ALA A 52 -15.84 -9.41 10.16
C ALA A 52 -14.55 -9.70 9.41
N LYS A 53 -14.60 -10.06 8.12
CA LYS A 53 -13.39 -10.21 7.29
C LYS A 53 -12.60 -8.92 7.19
N VAL A 54 -13.27 -7.80 6.88
CA VAL A 54 -12.64 -6.47 6.83
C VAL A 54 -12.01 -6.13 8.18
N HIS A 55 -12.75 -6.29 9.26
CA HIS A 55 -12.24 -6.04 10.62
C HIS A 55 -11.00 -6.88 10.93
N ASN A 56 -11.07 -8.20 10.76
CA ASN A 56 -9.94 -9.11 11.03
C ASN A 56 -8.72 -8.79 10.16
N ALA A 57 -8.93 -8.54 8.87
CA ALA A 57 -7.84 -8.19 7.97
C ALA A 57 -7.14 -6.88 8.36
N THR A 58 -7.91 -5.88 8.80
CA THR A 58 -7.36 -4.58 9.21
C THR A 58 -6.54 -4.68 10.49
N MET A 59 -6.85 -5.63 11.37
CA MET A 59 -6.04 -5.93 12.56
C MET A 59 -4.69 -6.56 12.21
N CYS A 60 -4.56 -7.21 11.05
CA CYS A 60 -3.30 -7.80 10.58
C CYS A 60 -2.40 -6.79 9.84
N LEU A 61 -2.86 -5.57 9.58
CA LEU A 61 -2.05 -4.54 8.92
C LEU A 61 -0.95 -4.02 9.86
N THR A 62 0.25 -3.84 9.32
CA THR A 62 1.43 -3.37 10.05
C THR A 62 2.08 -2.16 9.36
N ASP A 63 2.89 -1.40 10.11
CA ASP A 63 3.69 -0.27 9.64
C ASP A 63 2.89 0.79 8.83
N VAL A 64 3.30 1.00 7.58
CA VAL A 64 2.74 2.01 6.67
C VAL A 64 1.28 1.68 6.32
N ALA A 65 0.92 0.39 6.28
CA ALA A 65 -0.45 -0.03 6.01
C ALA A 65 -1.40 0.31 7.17
N THR A 66 -0.93 0.28 8.42
CA THR A 66 -1.71 0.71 9.58
C THR A 66 -2.00 2.21 9.54
N LEU A 67 -1.00 3.04 9.17
CA LEU A 67 -1.19 4.49 9.04
C LEU A 67 -2.16 4.84 7.91
N TRP A 68 -2.02 4.18 6.77
CA TRP A 68 -2.96 4.31 5.66
C TRP A 68 -4.39 3.95 6.07
N TRP A 69 -4.57 2.81 6.76
CA TRP A 69 -5.89 2.38 7.23
C TRP A 69 -6.52 3.37 8.20
N ARG A 70 -5.76 3.95 9.14
CA ARG A 70 -6.27 4.98 10.06
C ARG A 70 -6.85 6.18 9.34
N ARG A 71 -6.17 6.67 8.29
CA ARG A 71 -6.68 7.77 7.45
C ARG A 71 -7.97 7.35 6.72
N ARG A 72 -7.98 6.16 6.12
CA ARG A 72 -9.18 5.65 5.42
C ARG A 72 -10.37 5.41 6.35
N HIS A 73 -10.14 4.95 7.56
CA HIS A 73 -11.19 4.78 8.55
C HIS A 73 -11.83 6.12 8.92
N ALA A 74 -11.02 7.17 9.11
CA ALA A 74 -11.54 8.51 9.33
C ALA A 74 -12.35 9.02 8.12
N ASP A 75 -11.88 8.81 6.89
CA ASP A 75 -12.65 9.16 5.68
C ASP A 75 -14.02 8.48 5.64
N MET A 76 -14.11 7.23 6.12
CA MET A 76 -15.35 6.46 6.20
C MET A 76 -16.29 6.98 7.29
N GLU A 77 -15.78 7.40 8.45
CA GLU A 77 -16.57 8.06 9.51
C GLU A 77 -17.19 9.37 9.02
N TRP A 78 -16.49 10.08 8.12
CA TRP A 78 -16.99 11.29 7.49
C TRP A 78 -17.87 11.04 6.25
N GLY A 79 -18.14 9.77 5.91
CA GLY A 79 -19.01 9.36 4.81
C GLY A 79 -18.44 9.57 3.40
N SER A 80 -17.15 9.85 3.28
CA SER A 80 -16.49 10.12 2.00
C SER A 80 -15.97 8.87 1.27
N CYS A 81 -15.97 7.73 1.94
CA CYS A 81 -15.56 6.44 1.39
C CYS A 81 -16.32 5.29 2.08
N THR A 82 -16.47 4.14 1.42
CA THR A 82 -17.10 2.96 1.99
C THR A 82 -16.35 1.69 1.59
N ILE A 83 -15.87 0.93 2.57
CA ILE A 83 -15.20 -0.37 2.42
C ILE A 83 -16.01 -1.35 3.26
N ASN A 84 -16.99 -2.00 2.64
CA ASN A 84 -17.92 -2.90 3.33
C ASN A 84 -17.63 -4.38 3.09
N THR A 85 -16.85 -4.68 2.05
CA THR A 85 -16.52 -6.04 1.65
C THR A 85 -15.03 -6.28 1.68
N TRP A 86 -14.65 -7.55 1.82
CA TRP A 86 -13.28 -7.99 1.73
C TRP A 86 -12.67 -7.67 0.35
N ASP A 87 -13.47 -7.75 -0.72
CA ASP A 87 -13.04 -7.38 -2.06
C ASP A 87 -12.80 -5.88 -2.22
N ASP A 88 -13.61 -5.02 -1.58
CA ASP A 88 -13.36 -3.57 -1.56
C ASP A 88 -12.02 -3.26 -0.88
N LEU A 89 -11.76 -3.90 0.25
CA LEU A 89 -10.50 -3.73 0.98
C LEU A 89 -9.31 -4.19 0.13
N LYS A 90 -9.39 -5.35 -0.52
CA LYS A 90 -8.34 -5.84 -1.44
C LYS A 90 -8.10 -4.87 -2.60
N ARG A 91 -9.16 -4.28 -3.16
CA ARG A 91 -9.07 -3.33 -4.27
C ARG A 91 -8.38 -2.03 -3.84
N GLU A 92 -8.75 -1.50 -2.69
CA GLU A 92 -8.16 -0.25 -2.20
C GLU A 92 -6.71 -0.46 -1.74
N ILE A 93 -6.40 -1.59 -1.10
CA ILE A 93 -5.02 -2.00 -0.81
C ILE A 93 -4.20 -2.09 -2.11
N LYS A 94 -4.75 -2.70 -3.16
CA LYS A 94 -4.09 -2.74 -4.48
C LYS A 94 -3.86 -1.34 -5.04
N ARG A 95 -4.85 -0.46 -4.95
CA ARG A 95 -4.74 0.92 -5.43
C ARG A 95 -3.64 1.71 -4.71
N GLN A 96 -3.49 1.50 -3.42
CA GLN A 96 -2.57 2.28 -2.60
C GLN A 96 -1.15 1.72 -2.68
N PHE A 97 -0.98 0.40 -2.64
CA PHE A 97 0.35 -0.21 -2.55
C PHE A 97 0.88 -0.74 -3.89
N TYR A 98 0.04 -0.87 -4.93
CA TYR A 98 0.46 -1.37 -6.25
C TYR A 98 0.39 -0.30 -7.34
N LEU A 99 -0.67 0.53 -7.38
CA LEU A 99 -0.82 1.59 -8.39
C LEU A 99 0.07 2.80 -8.12
N GLU A 100 0.28 3.17 -6.86
CA GLU A 100 1.21 4.24 -6.49
C GLU A 100 2.65 3.90 -6.93
N ASN A 101 2.99 2.61 -7.02
CA ASN A 101 4.26 2.12 -7.54
C ASN A 101 4.37 2.28 -9.07
N VAL A 102 3.30 2.03 -9.82
CA VAL A 102 3.28 2.16 -11.30
C VAL A 102 3.25 3.63 -11.73
N ASP A 103 2.45 4.48 -11.08
CA ASP A 103 2.39 5.91 -11.38
C ASP A 103 3.70 6.63 -11.01
N TYR A 104 4.30 6.26 -9.89
CA TYR A 104 5.64 6.73 -9.52
C TYR A 104 6.68 6.32 -10.59
N LEU A 105 6.67 5.05 -11.04
CA LEU A 105 7.58 4.58 -12.09
C LEU A 105 7.32 5.29 -13.42
N ALA A 106 6.07 5.52 -13.81
CA ALA A 106 5.70 6.20 -15.05
C ALA A 106 6.15 7.68 -15.05
N ARG A 107 5.98 8.40 -13.94
CA ARG A 107 6.43 9.80 -13.80
C ARG A 107 7.95 9.91 -13.76
N LYS A 108 8.64 8.94 -13.16
CA LYS A 108 10.11 8.91 -13.13
C LYS A 108 10.74 8.64 -14.49
N ASN A 109 10.12 7.78 -15.30
CA ASN A 109 10.59 7.46 -16.65
C ASN A 109 10.27 8.54 -17.71
N LEU A 110 9.59 9.63 -17.32
CA LEU A 110 9.29 10.80 -18.18
C LEU A 110 10.31 11.96 -18.01
N LYS A 111 11.44 11.74 -17.33
CA LYS A 111 12.56 12.69 -17.27
C LYS A 111 13.70 12.28 -18.19
#